data_AF-A0AAZ3Q7W3-F1
#
_entry.id   AF-A0AAZ3Q7W3-F1
#
_cell.length_a   1.000
_cell.length_b   1.000
_cell.length_c   1.000
_cell.angle_alpha   90.00
_cell.angle_beta   90.00
_cell.angle_gamma   90.00
#
_symmetry.space_group_name_H-M   'P 1'
#
loop_
_entity.id
_entity.type
_entity.pdbx_description
1 polymer ?
#
loop_
_entity_poly.entity_id
_entity_poly.type
_entity_poly.pdbx_seq_one_letter_code
_entity_poly.pdbx_strand_id
1 'polypeptide(L)'
;MEEWRQCGRWLIDCKVLPPNHRVVWPSAAVFDLAQALRDGVLLCQMLHNLSPGSVDLKEINFRPQMSQFLCLKNIRTFLKVCHDKFGLRNSELFDPFDLFDVRDFGKVSDIDFGWEVIAVWALMTRPCVWLLKC
;
A
#
# COMPACT_ATOMS: atom_id res chain seq x y z
N MET A 1 2.56 20.02 3.80
CA MET A 1 2.55 18.86 4.70
C MET A 1 2.99 17.65 3.89
N GLU A 2 3.86 16.81 4.41
CA GLU A 2 4.26 15.58 3.73
C GLU A 2 3.14 14.53 3.85
N GLU A 3 2.30 14.42 2.82
CA GLU A 3 1.12 13.52 2.80
C GLU A 3 1.50 12.05 3.03
N TRP A 4 2.66 11.63 2.55
CA TRP A 4 3.21 10.29 2.80
C TRP A 4 3.40 9.99 4.31
N ARG A 5 3.69 11.00 5.15
CA ARG A 5 3.78 10.81 6.61
C ARG A 5 2.41 10.56 7.22
N GLN A 6 1.35 11.16 6.67
CA GLN A 6 -0.02 10.89 7.09
C GLN A 6 -0.42 9.46 6.70
N CYS A 7 -0.04 9.02 5.50
CA CYS A 7 -0.18 7.62 5.08
C CYS A 7 0.53 6.67 6.05
N GLY A 8 1.79 6.94 6.40
CA GLY A 8 2.54 6.11 7.34
C GLY A 8 1.87 5.98 8.72
N ARG A 9 1.28 7.07 9.24
CA ARG A 9 0.50 7.04 10.49
C ARG A 9 -0.80 6.26 10.34
N TRP A 10 -1.51 6.46 9.24
CA TRP A 10 -2.75 5.76 8.96
C TRP A 10 -2.54 4.23 8.87
N LEU A 11 -1.42 3.77 8.31
CA LEU A 11 -1.04 2.34 8.32
C LEU A 11 -0.84 1.78 9.75
N ILE A 12 -0.38 2.60 10.70
CA ILE A 12 -0.30 2.20 12.11
C ILE A 12 -1.69 2.13 12.72
N ASP A 13 -2.57 3.09 12.40
CA ASP A 13 -3.96 3.10 12.88
C ASP A 13 -4.73 1.88 12.37
N CYS A 14 -4.51 1.48 11.10
CA CYS A 14 -5.03 0.26 10.49
C CYS A 14 -4.42 -1.03 11.04
N LYS A 15 -3.51 -0.96 12.02
CA LYS A 15 -2.84 -2.10 12.67
C LYS A 15 -2.05 -2.99 11.71
N VAL A 16 -1.57 -2.45 10.59
CA VAL A 16 -0.68 -3.17 9.67
C VAL A 16 0.79 -2.89 9.94
N LEU A 17 1.11 -1.72 10.51
CA LEU A 17 2.45 -1.38 10.95
C LEU A 17 2.51 -1.20 12.48
N PRO A 18 3.62 -1.58 13.13
CA PRO A 18 3.80 -1.30 14.55
C PRO A 18 4.01 0.21 14.80
N PRO A 19 3.63 0.74 15.97
CA PRO A 19 3.73 2.17 16.29
C PRO A 19 5.15 2.75 16.19
N ASN A 20 6.17 1.91 16.38
CA ASN A 20 7.59 2.30 16.33
C ASN A 20 8.26 1.98 14.98
N HIS A 21 7.49 1.71 13.93
CA HIS A 21 8.02 1.39 12.61
C HIS A 21 8.87 2.55 12.05
N ARG A 22 9.93 2.21 11.29
CA ARG A 22 10.87 3.20 10.73
C ARG A 22 10.17 4.30 9.92
N VAL A 23 9.06 4.01 9.26
CA VAL A 23 8.32 4.97 8.41
C VAL A 23 7.78 6.19 9.16
N VAL A 24 7.63 6.13 10.49
CA VAL A 24 7.21 7.28 11.31
C VAL A 24 8.36 8.01 12.00
N TRP A 25 9.60 7.58 11.78
CA TRP A 25 10.75 8.26 12.36
C TRP A 25 10.95 9.65 11.73
N PRO A 26 11.54 10.61 12.45
CA PRO A 26 11.84 11.92 11.90
C PRO A 26 12.73 11.85 10.65
N SER A 27 13.69 10.93 10.65
CA SER A 27 14.65 10.67 9.56
C SER A 27 14.09 9.81 8.42
N ALA A 28 12.84 9.36 8.51
CA ALA A 28 12.23 8.57 7.46
C ALA A 28 12.03 9.38 6.18
N ALA A 29 12.16 8.71 5.04
CA ALA A 29 11.86 9.25 3.72
C ALA A 29 10.65 8.53 3.09
N VAL A 30 10.10 9.11 2.02
CA VAL A 30 9.05 8.47 1.22
C VAL A 30 9.47 7.07 0.75
N PHE A 31 10.77 6.89 0.46
CA PHE A 31 11.35 5.61 0.09
C PHE A 31 11.14 4.52 1.16
N ASP A 32 11.25 4.85 2.45
CA ASP A 32 11.04 3.87 3.53
C ASP A 32 9.61 3.35 3.54
N LEU A 33 8.65 4.21 3.22
CA LEU A 33 7.24 3.85 3.11
C LEU A 33 6.99 3.00 1.86
N ALA A 34 7.53 3.40 0.71
CA ALA A 34 7.40 2.64 -0.52
C ALA A 34 8.01 1.24 -0.39
N GLN A 35 9.18 1.12 0.25
CA GLN A 35 9.80 -0.19 0.55
C GLN A 35 8.92 -1.07 1.44
N ALA A 36 8.20 -0.49 2.40
CA ALA A 36 7.28 -1.25 3.25
C ALA A 36 6.07 -1.79 2.48
N LEU A 37 5.57 -1.06 1.48
CA LEU A 37 4.39 -1.45 0.68
C LEU A 37 4.73 -2.34 -0.52
N ARG A 38 5.99 -2.36 -0.93
CA ARG A 38 6.50 -3.00 -2.15
C ARG A 38 6.24 -4.51 -2.27
N ASP A 39 6.10 -5.22 -1.15
CA ASP A 39 5.83 -6.66 -1.16
C ASP A 39 4.34 -6.99 -1.32
N GLY A 40 3.48 -5.97 -1.29
CA GLY A 40 2.02 -6.08 -1.36
C GLY A 40 1.37 -6.75 -0.15
N VAL A 41 2.14 -7.19 0.85
CA VAL A 41 1.62 -7.90 2.03
C VAL A 41 0.85 -6.93 2.92
N LEU A 42 1.47 -5.79 3.25
CA LEU A 42 0.84 -4.76 4.09
C LEU A 42 -0.44 -4.22 3.44
N LEU A 43 -0.44 -4.04 2.13
CA LEU A 43 -1.62 -3.61 1.37
C LEU A 43 -2.78 -4.60 1.51
N CYS A 44 -2.51 -5.89 1.38
CA CYS A 44 -3.51 -6.93 1.53
C CYS A 44 -4.01 -7.07 2.98
N GLN A 45 -3.11 -6.99 3.95
CA GLN A 45 -3.47 -6.98 5.38
C GLN A 45 -4.33 -5.77 5.73
N MET A 46 -4.05 -4.62 5.13
CA MET A 46 -4.79 -3.39 5.36
C MET A 46 -6.23 -3.53 4.87
N LEU A 47 -6.44 -4.03 3.65
CA LEU A 47 -7.79 -4.33 3.15
C LEU A 47 -8.53 -5.31 4.05
N HIS A 48 -7.85 -6.36 4.51
CA HIS A 48 -8.43 -7.34 5.43
C HIS A 48 -8.87 -6.70 6.76
N ASN A 49 -8.01 -5.86 7.36
CA ASN A 49 -8.32 -5.19 8.63
C ASN A 49 -9.47 -4.20 8.49
N LEU A 50 -9.51 -3.49 7.36
CA LEU A 50 -10.53 -2.48 7.09
C LEU A 50 -11.88 -3.12 6.74
N SER A 51 -11.88 -4.19 5.96
CA SER A 51 -13.06 -4.97 5.62
C SER A 51 -12.74 -6.46 5.74
N PRO A 52 -13.02 -7.08 6.91
CA PRO A 52 -12.82 -8.51 7.12
C PRO A 52 -13.54 -9.34 6.04
N GLY A 53 -12.80 -10.25 5.39
CA GLY A 53 -13.30 -11.06 4.27
C GLY A 53 -13.19 -10.42 2.88
N SER A 54 -12.63 -9.21 2.77
CA SER A 54 -12.30 -8.60 1.47
C SER A 54 -11.14 -9.31 0.76
N VAL A 55 -10.13 -9.73 1.53
CA VAL A 55 -8.96 -10.48 1.07
C VAL A 55 -8.84 -11.77 1.88
N ASP A 56 -8.64 -12.90 1.19
CA ASP A 56 -8.26 -14.15 1.84
C ASP A 56 -6.75 -14.13 2.11
N LEU A 57 -6.39 -13.99 3.40
CA LEU A 57 -5.01 -13.97 3.85
C LEU A 57 -4.27 -15.28 3.53
N LYS A 58 -4.97 -16.40 3.25
CA LYS A 58 -4.36 -17.66 2.82
C LYS A 58 -3.76 -17.57 1.42
N GLU A 59 -4.25 -16.66 0.59
CA GLU A 59 -3.73 -16.45 -0.77
C GLU A 59 -2.52 -15.51 -0.81
N ILE A 60 -2.24 -14.83 0.31
CA ILE A 60 -1.16 -13.85 0.44
C ILE A 60 0.15 -14.52 0.81
N ASN A 61 1.20 -14.15 0.09
CA ASN A 61 2.54 -14.67 0.34
C ASN A 61 3.24 -13.78 1.36
N PHE A 62 3.08 -14.08 2.65
CA PHE A 62 3.69 -13.33 3.77
C PHE A 62 5.22 -13.35 3.82
N ARG A 63 5.82 -14.35 3.17
CA ARG A 63 7.28 -14.46 3.04
C ARG A 63 7.62 -14.60 1.56
N PRO A 64 7.50 -13.52 0.77
CA PRO A 64 7.72 -13.62 -0.65
C PRO A 64 9.20 -13.89 -1.00
N GLN A 65 10.13 -13.95 -0.01
CA GLN A 65 11.57 -14.17 -0.19
C GLN A 65 12.18 -13.28 -1.29
N MET A 66 11.58 -12.11 -1.49
CA MET A 66 11.88 -11.21 -2.59
C MET A 66 11.71 -11.76 -4.02
N SER A 67 10.90 -12.80 -4.18
CA SER A 67 10.42 -13.26 -5.47
C SER A 67 9.51 -12.22 -6.11
N GLN A 68 9.92 -11.76 -7.30
CA GLN A 68 9.12 -10.87 -8.14
C GLN A 68 7.71 -11.41 -8.37
N PHE A 69 7.59 -12.70 -8.67
CA PHE A 69 6.30 -13.33 -8.92
C PHE A 69 5.38 -13.27 -7.70
N LEU A 70 5.90 -13.50 -6.49
CA LEU A 70 5.11 -13.49 -5.26
C LEU A 70 4.70 -12.07 -4.83
N CYS A 71 5.61 -11.09 -4.93
CA CYS A 71 5.29 -9.69 -4.64
C CYS A 71 4.22 -9.16 -5.63
N LEU A 72 4.42 -9.37 -6.93
CA LEU A 72 3.44 -8.95 -7.95
C LEU A 72 2.09 -9.65 -7.77
N LYS A 73 2.08 -10.93 -7.37
CA LYS A 73 0.84 -11.64 -7.05
C LYS A 73 0.09 -10.95 -5.91
N ASN A 74 0.77 -10.60 -4.82
CA ASN A 74 0.14 -9.90 -3.69
C ASN A 74 -0.41 -8.53 -4.12
N ILE A 75 0.37 -7.74 -4.86
CA ILE A 75 -0.06 -6.41 -5.34
C ILE A 75 -1.29 -6.53 -6.26
N ARG A 76 -1.27 -7.50 -7.19
CA ARG A 76 -2.43 -7.76 -8.07
C ARG A 76 -3.67 -8.17 -7.29
N THR A 77 -3.52 -8.97 -6.24
CA THR A 77 -4.63 -9.32 -5.35
C THR A 77 -5.23 -8.08 -4.70
N PHE A 78 -4.39 -7.17 -4.17
CA PHE A 78 -4.84 -5.90 -3.63
C PHE A 78 -5.66 -5.09 -4.67
N LEU A 79 -5.10 -4.87 -5.87
CA LEU A 79 -5.77 -4.10 -6.92
C LEU A 79 -7.10 -4.74 -7.36
N LYS A 80 -7.13 -6.07 -7.47
CA LYS A 80 -8.34 -6.81 -7.80
C LYS A 80 -9.43 -6.60 -6.75
N VAL A 81 -9.09 -6.66 -5.48
CA VAL A 81 -10.06 -6.45 -4.39
C VAL A 81 -10.53 -4.99 -4.37
N CYS A 82 -9.64 -4.03 -4.58
CA CYS A 82 -9.97 -2.62 -4.77
C CYS A 82 -10.99 -2.41 -5.89
N HIS A 83 -10.83 -3.09 -7.02
CA HIS A 83 -11.81 -3.07 -8.11
C HIS A 83 -13.13 -3.75 -7.72
N ASP A 84 -13.07 -5.02 -7.30
CA ASP A 84 -14.24 -5.89 -7.15
C ASP A 84 -15.09 -5.58 -5.91
N LYS A 85 -14.47 -5.14 -4.80
CA LYS A 85 -15.14 -4.88 -3.53
C LYS A 85 -15.37 -3.40 -3.26
N PHE A 86 -14.45 -2.55 -3.72
CA PHE A 86 -14.49 -1.12 -3.46
C PHE A 86 -14.92 -0.29 -4.67
N GLY A 87 -15.17 -0.93 -5.82
CA GLY A 87 -15.71 -0.28 -7.01
C GLY A 87 -14.76 0.71 -7.68
N LEU A 88 -13.45 0.58 -7.42
CA LEU A 88 -12.45 1.45 -8.03
C LEU A 88 -12.28 1.10 -9.52
N ARG A 89 -12.22 2.14 -10.37
CA ARG A 89 -11.99 1.97 -11.81
C ARG A 89 -10.52 1.66 -12.06
N ASN A 90 -10.23 0.91 -13.11
CA ASN A 90 -8.85 0.63 -13.54
C ASN A 90 -8.04 1.91 -13.81
N SER A 91 -8.68 3.01 -14.22
CA SER A 91 -8.02 4.31 -14.39
C SER A 91 -7.57 4.98 -13.09
N GLU A 92 -8.07 4.51 -11.95
CA GLU A 92 -7.74 5.01 -10.62
C GLU A 92 -6.76 4.07 -9.90
N LEU A 93 -6.46 2.91 -10.47
CA LEU A 93 -5.52 1.93 -9.95
C LEU A 93 -4.12 2.17 -10.55
N PHE A 94 -3.08 1.92 -9.76
CA PHE A 94 -1.68 1.98 -10.21
C PHE A 94 -1.25 0.65 -10.85
N ASP A 95 -0.16 0.64 -11.63
CA ASP A 95 0.37 -0.59 -12.19
C ASP A 95 1.17 -1.37 -11.12
N PRO A 96 0.98 -2.69 -10.97
CA PRO A 96 1.78 -3.50 -10.05
C PRO A 96 3.30 -3.34 -10.18
N PHE A 97 3.80 -3.05 -11.39
CA PHE A 97 5.22 -2.85 -11.64
C PHE A 97 5.73 -1.55 -11.06
N ASP A 98 4.94 -0.47 -11.08
CA ASP A 98 5.31 0.84 -10.54
C ASP A 98 5.66 0.71 -9.03
N LEU A 99 4.81 -0.01 -8.28
CA LEU A 99 5.04 -0.29 -6.87
C LEU A 99 6.07 -1.40 -6.61
N PHE A 100 6.32 -2.32 -7.54
CA PHE A 100 7.31 -3.38 -7.34
C PHE A 100 8.74 -2.91 -7.66
N ASP A 101 8.90 -2.05 -8.65
CA ASP A 101 10.21 -1.71 -9.21
C ASP A 101 10.97 -0.65 -8.39
N VAL A 102 10.46 -0.32 -7.19
CA VAL A 102 11.06 0.65 -6.24
C VAL A 102 12.52 0.34 -5.84
N ARG A 103 13.13 -0.74 -6.35
CA ARG A 103 14.53 -1.13 -6.11
C ARG A 103 15.54 -0.53 -7.07
N ASP A 104 15.17 -0.20 -8.31
CA ASP A 104 16.14 0.26 -9.33
C ASP A 104 16.23 1.80 -9.43
N PHE A 105 15.90 2.51 -8.35
CA PHE A 105 15.82 3.98 -8.33
C PHE A 105 17.03 4.68 -7.73
N GLY A 106 18.23 4.32 -8.18
CA GLY A 106 19.37 5.23 -8.07
C GLY A 106 19.21 6.55 -8.86
N LYS A 107 18.09 6.75 -9.56
CA LYS A 107 17.90 7.84 -10.54
C LYS A 107 16.57 8.60 -10.51
N VAL A 108 15.52 8.13 -9.83
CA VAL A 108 14.24 8.86 -9.81
C VAL A 108 14.17 9.71 -8.56
N SER A 109 14.05 11.02 -8.76
CA SER A 109 13.97 12.02 -7.71
C SER A 109 12.76 11.73 -6.80
N ASP A 110 12.94 11.81 -5.48
CA ASP A 110 11.94 11.56 -4.42
C ASP A 110 10.56 12.23 -4.64
N ILE A 111 10.47 13.21 -5.54
CA ILE A 111 9.28 13.99 -5.88
C ILE A 111 8.28 13.19 -6.73
N ASP A 112 8.75 12.28 -7.61
CA ASP A 112 7.88 11.51 -8.51
C ASP A 112 7.32 10.24 -7.86
N PHE A 113 7.84 9.75 -6.73
CA PHE A 113 7.28 8.57 -6.06
C PHE A 113 6.18 8.89 -5.04
N GLY A 114 6.11 10.15 -4.63
CA GLY A 114 5.09 10.60 -3.69
C GLY A 114 3.68 10.32 -4.21
N TRP A 115 3.41 10.58 -5.49
CA TRP A 115 2.05 10.52 -6.02
C TRP A 115 1.45 9.12 -6.04
N GLU A 116 2.22 8.05 -6.17
CA GLU A 116 1.70 6.67 -6.15
C GLU A 116 1.33 6.25 -4.74
N VAL A 117 2.20 6.52 -3.77
CA VAL A 117 1.95 6.25 -2.35
C VAL A 117 0.82 7.14 -1.82
N ILE A 118 0.79 8.40 -2.26
CA ILE A 118 -0.32 9.31 -2.02
C ILE A 118 -1.58 8.84 -2.73
N ALA A 119 -1.49 8.27 -3.94
CA ALA A 119 -2.65 7.71 -4.63
C ALA A 119 -3.20 6.52 -3.86
N VAL A 120 -2.35 5.60 -3.37
CA VAL A 120 -2.77 4.52 -2.46
C VAL A 120 -3.46 5.11 -1.23
N TRP A 121 -2.85 6.11 -0.57
CA TRP A 121 -3.46 6.73 0.59
C TRP A 121 -4.78 7.46 0.27
N ALA A 122 -4.86 8.19 -0.83
CA ALA A 122 -6.01 8.95 -1.26
C ALA A 122 -7.16 8.02 -1.71
N LEU A 123 -6.85 6.96 -2.46
CA LEU A 123 -7.79 5.87 -2.78
C LEU A 123 -8.37 5.29 -1.48
N MET A 124 -7.50 5.09 -0.49
CA MET A 124 -7.84 4.44 0.75
C MET A 124 -8.32 5.38 1.86
N THR A 125 -8.43 6.69 1.61
CA THR A 125 -9.04 7.67 2.54
C THR A 125 -10.29 8.33 1.95
N ARG A 126 -10.65 8.01 0.71
CA ARG A 126 -11.86 8.54 0.07
C ARG A 126 -13.12 8.14 0.84
N PRO A 127 -14.00 9.09 1.22
CA PRO A 127 -15.25 8.80 1.91
C PRO A 127 -16.11 7.77 1.18
N CYS A 128 -16.12 7.77 -0.16
CA CYS A 128 -16.89 6.82 -0.95
C CYS A 128 -16.45 5.35 -0.76
N VAL A 129 -15.20 5.10 -0.39
CA VAL A 129 -14.67 3.77 -0.09
C VAL A 129 -15.03 3.36 1.36
N TRP A 130 -15.32 4.32 2.25
CA TRP A 130 -15.34 4.14 3.71
C TRP A 130 -16.53 4.73 4.48
N LEU A 131 -17.57 5.23 3.81
CA LEU A 131 -18.68 6.02 4.39
C LEU A 131 -19.56 5.31 5.44
N LEU A 132 -19.11 4.18 6.01
CA LEU A 132 -19.84 3.45 7.06
C LEU A 132 -18.98 2.83 8.18
N LYS A 133 -17.65 3.04 8.24
CA LYS A 133 -16.83 2.50 9.35
C LYS A 133 -15.66 3.39 9.77
N CYS A 134 -15.95 4.55 10.34
CA CYS A 134 -15.19 5.16 11.44
C CYS A 134 -16.18 5.67 12.48
#